data_AF-A0A2T3A731-F1
#
_entry.id   AF-A0A2T3A731-F1
#
_cell.length_a   1.000
_cell.length_b   1.000
_cell.length_c   1.000
_cell.angle_alpha   90.00
_cell.angle_beta   90.00
_cell.angle_gamma   90.00
#
_symmetry.space_group_name_H-M   'P 1'
#
loop_
_entity.id
_entity.type
_entity.pdbx_description
1 polymer ?
#
loop_
_entity_poly.entity_id
_entity_poly.type
_entity_poly.pdbx_seq_one_letter_code
_entity_poly.pdbx_strand_id
1 'polypeptide(L)'
;IPSQTRKSTRLAFENFNDPFITHGIDVIPDSSSSSSPAVFIVAVNHIPGSPSSTEKCPLASRIDVFSHTLGTSTARFLHTITHPLIRTPNDVYAVSENEVYVTNDRWYAEGLMRTVETMWPGARWSDVVHATRVPAAAAGKNDRQGEEQFVVEASIAVDKLQNPNGIGHGRTADEIMVASAVGGRVWLGSFSASSSTTSSSSSSASSNQKHTPTTIQINGTIEVPSTIDNPSWYQDPYPSSSSSSDDASGFILAGLKRAVNLGSTAADPHGREGVMVWYVKPGPHPHTPASQWESRLLWEDDGGLIRNAATAVLVGIDPAKETAAGGGKRAWLFVTGFSSENAVAVKVDL
;
A
#
# COMPACT_ATOMS: atom_id res chain seq x y z
N ILE A 1 0.53 9.55 17.85
CA ILE A 1 -0.52 10.43 18.42
C ILE A 1 -1.34 10.96 17.26
N PRO A 2 -2.64 10.64 17.13
CA PRO A 2 -3.48 11.24 16.10
C PRO A 2 -3.45 12.76 16.23
N SER A 3 -3.27 13.46 15.11
CA SER A 3 -3.34 14.92 15.05
C SER A 3 -4.69 15.39 15.59
N GLN A 4 -4.73 15.93 16.81
CA GLN A 4 -5.94 16.54 17.37
C GLN A 4 -6.30 17.84 16.64
N THR A 5 -5.34 18.44 15.93
CA THR A 5 -5.49 19.75 15.29
C THR A 5 -6.11 19.65 13.90
N ARG A 6 -6.13 18.47 13.28
CA ARG A 6 -6.61 18.23 11.90
C ARG A 6 -5.99 19.19 10.86
N LYS A 7 -4.78 19.66 11.14
CA LYS A 7 -4.01 20.48 10.21
C LYS A 7 -3.16 19.58 9.32
N SER A 8 -3.13 19.89 8.04
CA SER A 8 -2.18 19.32 7.10
C SER A 8 -0.98 20.26 6.96
N THR A 9 0.21 19.70 6.89
CA THR A 9 1.46 20.42 6.61
C THR A 9 1.99 19.93 5.28
N ARG A 10 2.20 20.85 4.33
CA ARG A 10 2.90 20.53 3.09
C ARG A 10 4.39 20.35 3.41
N LEU A 11 4.93 19.20 3.02
CA LEU A 11 6.36 18.92 3.14
C LEU A 11 7.10 19.45 1.91
N ALA A 12 8.23 20.12 2.14
CA ALA A 12 9.19 20.46 1.09
C ALA A 12 10.26 19.35 0.99
N PHE A 13 10.67 19.01 -0.23
CA PHE A 13 11.74 18.03 -0.41
C PHE A 13 13.11 18.64 -0.10
N GLU A 14 13.97 17.87 0.57
CA GLU A 14 15.40 18.14 0.68
C GLU A 14 16.17 17.11 -0.14
N ASN A 15 17.18 17.56 -0.88
CA ASN A 15 18.06 16.72 -1.72
C ASN A 15 17.33 15.91 -2.81
N PHE A 16 16.21 16.40 -3.32
CA PHE A 16 15.46 15.79 -4.42
C PHE A 16 15.15 16.83 -5.49
N ASN A 17 15.62 16.60 -6.72
CA ASN A 17 15.45 17.54 -7.84
C ASN A 17 14.68 16.93 -9.02
N ASP A 18 14.26 15.68 -8.90
CA ASP A 18 13.53 14.98 -9.95
C ASP A 18 12.03 15.32 -9.91
N PRO A 19 11.29 15.07 -11.00
CA PRO A 19 9.83 15.07 -10.95
C PRO A 19 9.31 14.10 -9.91
N PHE A 20 8.28 14.51 -9.16
CA PHE A 20 7.58 13.65 -8.22
C PHE A 20 6.14 13.43 -8.71
N ILE A 21 6.00 12.41 -9.55
CA ILE A 21 4.72 11.96 -10.13
C ILE A 21 4.35 10.69 -9.36
N THR A 22 3.88 10.91 -8.14
CA THR A 22 3.66 9.84 -7.18
C THR A 22 2.43 9.01 -7.53
N HIS A 23 2.48 7.73 -7.16
CA HIS A 23 1.34 6.82 -7.16
C HIS A 23 1.13 6.30 -5.74
N GLY A 24 1.22 4.99 -5.49
CA GLY A 24 1.13 4.41 -4.15
C GLY A 24 2.24 4.87 -3.19
N ILE A 25 1.89 4.94 -1.90
CA ILE A 25 2.75 5.47 -0.83
C ILE A 25 2.52 4.63 0.43
N ASP A 26 3.60 4.22 1.08
CA ASP A 26 3.60 3.68 2.43
C ASP A 26 4.43 4.53 3.37
N VAL A 27 4.07 4.51 4.66
CA VAL A 27 4.74 5.28 5.71
C VAL A 27 4.97 4.40 6.92
N ILE A 28 6.23 4.16 7.25
CA ILE A 28 6.63 3.32 8.39
C ILE A 28 7.45 4.10 9.42
N PRO A 29 7.36 3.76 10.71
CA PRO A 29 8.20 4.39 11.75
C PRO A 29 9.69 4.15 11.51
N ASP A 30 10.50 5.18 11.73
CA ASP A 30 11.95 5.02 11.89
C ASP A 30 12.25 4.56 13.33
N SER A 31 12.41 3.25 13.49
CA SER A 31 12.69 2.63 14.80
C SER A 31 14.07 3.00 15.38
N SER A 32 14.97 3.59 14.58
CA SER A 32 16.31 3.99 15.03
C SER A 32 16.32 5.31 15.80
N SER A 33 15.29 6.14 15.63
CA SER A 33 15.24 7.48 16.23
C SER A 33 14.51 7.50 17.57
N SER A 34 15.26 7.29 18.66
CA SER A 34 14.69 7.29 20.03
C SER A 34 14.43 8.70 20.59
N SER A 35 15.07 9.74 20.05
CA SER A 35 14.98 11.11 20.58
C SER A 35 14.03 12.03 19.79
N SER A 36 13.82 11.73 18.51
CA SER A 36 12.98 12.54 17.61
C SER A 36 12.15 11.62 16.72
N PRO A 37 10.87 11.35 17.03
CA PRO A 37 10.05 10.46 16.23
C PRO A 37 10.10 10.82 14.75
N ALA A 38 10.54 9.87 13.93
CA ALA A 38 10.67 10.03 12.48
C ALA A 38 9.96 8.88 11.76
N VAL A 39 9.67 9.09 10.49
CA VAL A 39 9.07 8.10 9.60
C VAL A 39 9.84 8.04 8.29
N PHE A 40 9.80 6.88 7.65
CA PHE A 40 10.15 6.75 6.25
C PHE A 40 8.90 6.88 5.41
N ILE A 41 8.97 7.69 4.36
CA ILE A 41 7.94 7.80 3.32
C ILE A 41 8.51 7.08 2.10
N VAL A 42 7.85 6.02 1.69
CA VAL A 42 8.25 5.18 0.56
C VAL A 42 7.19 5.34 -0.52
N ALA A 43 7.59 5.88 -1.67
CA ALA A 43 6.64 6.28 -2.71
C ALA A 43 6.99 5.69 -4.07
N VAL A 44 5.99 5.13 -4.74
CA VAL A 44 6.06 4.86 -6.18
C VAL A 44 6.11 6.19 -6.91
N ASN A 45 7.10 6.38 -7.79
CA ASN A 45 7.27 7.58 -8.60
C ASN A 45 7.45 7.23 -10.08
N HIS A 46 6.65 7.86 -10.94
CA HIS A 46 6.64 7.65 -12.38
C HIS A 46 7.26 8.83 -13.13
N ILE A 47 8.59 8.91 -13.16
CA ILE A 47 9.25 9.99 -13.90
C ILE A 47 9.13 9.77 -15.42
N PRO A 48 9.11 10.84 -16.23
CA PRO A 48 9.16 10.73 -17.69
C PRO A 48 10.39 9.93 -18.13
N GLY A 49 10.19 8.94 -19.01
CA GLY A 49 11.27 8.17 -19.60
C GLY A 49 12.18 9.02 -20.48
N SER A 50 13.41 8.57 -20.68
CA SER A 50 14.33 9.28 -21.59
C SER A 50 13.81 9.20 -23.03
N PRO A 51 13.70 10.33 -23.75
CA PRO A 51 13.29 10.33 -25.15
C PRO A 51 14.28 9.59 -26.08
N SER A 52 15.49 9.27 -25.59
CA SER A 52 16.51 8.49 -26.30
C SER A 52 16.50 6.99 -25.97
N SER A 53 15.64 6.53 -25.06
CA SER A 53 15.56 5.11 -24.71
C SER A 53 14.82 4.33 -25.80
N THR A 54 15.38 3.19 -26.19
CA THR A 54 14.71 2.22 -27.08
C THR A 54 13.74 1.31 -26.31
N GLU A 55 13.58 1.55 -25.00
CA GLU A 55 12.66 0.80 -24.15
C GLU A 55 11.22 1.22 -24.43
N LYS A 56 10.33 0.23 -24.52
CA LYS A 56 8.90 0.42 -24.84
C LYS A 56 8.08 1.07 -23.72
N CYS A 57 8.71 1.46 -22.61
CA CYS A 57 7.99 2.09 -21.50
C CYS A 57 8.26 3.61 -21.53
N PRO A 58 7.21 4.45 -21.69
CA PRO A 58 7.38 5.90 -21.70
C PRO A 58 7.75 6.49 -20.33
N LEU A 59 7.81 5.67 -19.27
CA LEU A 59 8.06 6.06 -17.89
C LEU A 59 9.22 5.25 -17.30
N ALA A 60 10.09 5.92 -16.54
CA ALA A 60 11.13 5.27 -15.76
C ALA A 60 10.67 5.10 -14.31
N SER A 61 9.67 4.24 -14.11
CA SER A 61 9.04 4.00 -12.80
C SER A 61 10.05 3.48 -11.77
N ARG A 62 9.96 3.99 -10.54
CA ARG A 62 10.90 3.71 -9.44
C ARG A 62 10.23 3.87 -8.09
N ILE A 63 10.90 3.44 -7.03
CA ILE A 63 10.49 3.70 -5.64
C ILE A 63 11.45 4.71 -5.02
N ASP A 64 10.96 5.88 -4.63
CA ASP A 64 11.76 6.92 -3.97
C ASP A 64 11.49 6.90 -2.46
N VAL A 65 12.58 6.92 -1.67
CA VAL A 65 12.52 6.81 -0.21
C VAL A 65 12.96 8.12 0.43
N PHE A 66 12.15 8.62 1.38
CA PHE A 66 12.40 9.85 2.12
C PHE A 66 12.33 9.59 3.63
N SER A 67 13.06 10.38 4.41
CA SER A 67 12.95 10.45 5.87
C SER A 67 12.27 11.76 6.26
N HIS A 68 11.32 11.69 7.19
CA HIS A 68 10.63 12.84 7.74
C HIS A 68 10.60 12.79 9.27
N THR A 69 11.15 13.81 9.92
CA THR A 69 11.04 14.00 11.37
C THR A 69 9.71 14.67 11.70
N LEU A 70 8.90 14.04 12.56
CA LEU A 70 7.58 14.55 12.89
C LEU A 70 7.66 15.96 13.49
N GLY A 71 6.80 16.85 12.99
CA GLY A 71 6.73 18.26 13.43
C GLY A 71 7.61 19.22 12.62
N THR A 72 8.44 18.73 11.69
CA THR A 72 9.11 19.58 10.70
C THR A 72 8.23 19.77 9.46
N SER A 73 8.72 20.57 8.50
CA SER A 73 8.05 20.83 7.22
C SER A 73 8.83 20.29 6.02
N THR A 74 9.74 19.32 6.24
CA THR A 74 10.61 18.80 5.19
C THR A 74 10.65 17.28 5.17
N ALA A 75 10.83 16.73 3.97
CA ALA A 75 11.08 15.30 3.73
C ALA A 75 12.42 15.17 3.00
N ARG A 76 13.39 14.54 3.65
CA ARG A 76 14.75 14.38 3.12
C ARG A 76 14.85 13.13 2.29
N PHE A 77 15.19 13.27 1.02
CA PHE A 77 15.45 12.13 0.15
C PHE A 77 16.65 11.30 0.64
N LEU A 78 16.49 9.98 0.60
CA LEU A 78 17.51 9.03 1.00
C LEU A 78 18.12 8.36 -0.23
N HIS A 79 17.29 7.65 -0.99
CA HIS A 79 17.69 6.88 -2.16
C HIS A 79 16.48 6.44 -2.98
N THR A 80 16.78 5.86 -4.14
CA THR A 80 15.83 5.25 -5.05
C THR A 80 16.07 3.74 -5.11
N ILE A 81 14.99 2.96 -5.20
CA ILE A 81 15.00 1.52 -5.49
C ILE A 81 14.45 1.31 -6.91
N THR A 82 15.27 0.73 -7.80
CA THR A 82 14.91 0.35 -9.16
C THR A 82 15.40 -1.06 -9.46
N HIS A 83 14.60 -1.83 -10.19
CA HIS A 83 14.98 -3.17 -10.63
C HIS A 83 14.15 -3.57 -11.87
N PRO A 84 14.69 -4.35 -12.84
CA PRO A 84 13.93 -4.81 -14.01
C PRO A 84 12.65 -5.60 -13.71
N LEU A 85 12.51 -6.15 -12.50
CA LEU A 85 11.28 -6.80 -12.05
C LEU A 85 10.19 -5.79 -11.65
N ILE A 86 10.56 -4.56 -11.28
CA ILE A 86 9.63 -3.46 -10.97
C ILE A 86 9.31 -2.75 -12.28
N ARG A 87 8.28 -3.22 -12.98
CA ARG A 87 7.97 -2.82 -14.37
C ARG A 87 6.90 -1.74 -14.42
N THR A 88 5.84 -1.93 -13.66
CA THR A 88 4.59 -1.15 -13.65
C THR A 88 4.13 -0.98 -12.20
N PRO A 89 5.00 -0.42 -11.33
CA PRO A 89 4.70 -0.32 -9.91
C PRO A 89 3.41 0.48 -9.71
N ASN A 90 2.49 -0.05 -8.91
CA ASN A 90 1.25 0.63 -8.59
C ASN A 90 1.27 1.11 -7.14
N ASP A 91 1.56 0.20 -6.21
CA ASP A 91 1.65 0.49 -4.79
C ASP A 91 2.82 -0.26 -4.13
N VAL A 92 3.15 0.17 -2.91
CA VAL A 92 4.32 -0.30 -2.16
C VAL A 92 3.95 -0.65 -0.73
N TYR A 93 4.52 -1.74 -0.23
CA TYR A 93 4.53 -2.12 1.18
C TYR A 93 5.97 -2.01 1.67
N ALA A 94 6.23 -1.14 2.63
CA ALA A 94 7.55 -0.94 3.18
C ALA A 94 7.78 -1.85 4.40
N VAL A 95 8.87 -2.61 4.39
CA VAL A 95 9.38 -3.33 5.57
C VAL A 95 10.39 -2.46 6.30
N SER A 96 11.25 -1.77 5.54
CA SER A 96 12.23 -0.80 6.01
C SER A 96 12.49 0.24 4.93
N GLU A 97 13.37 1.20 5.19
CA GLU A 97 13.86 2.14 4.18
C GLU A 97 14.61 1.46 3.02
N ASN A 98 15.08 0.22 3.21
CA ASN A 98 15.85 -0.54 2.23
C ASN A 98 15.13 -1.79 1.71
N GLU A 99 13.92 -2.10 2.20
CA GLU A 99 13.22 -3.34 1.87
C GLU A 99 11.74 -3.10 1.61
N VAL A 100 11.26 -3.52 0.45
CA VAL A 100 9.91 -3.24 -0.02
C VAL A 100 9.29 -4.44 -0.75
N TYR A 101 7.96 -4.49 -0.74
CA TYR A 101 7.16 -5.24 -1.68
C TYR A 101 6.42 -4.28 -2.60
N VAL A 102 6.39 -4.57 -3.89
CA VAL A 102 5.83 -3.68 -4.90
C VAL A 102 4.89 -4.45 -5.82
N THR A 103 3.67 -3.96 -5.99
CA THR A 103 2.73 -4.52 -6.96
C THR A 103 3.07 -4.03 -8.36
N ASN A 104 3.17 -4.94 -9.32
CA ASN A 104 3.11 -4.58 -10.73
C ASN A 104 1.67 -4.75 -11.21
N ASP A 105 0.94 -3.68 -11.48
CA ASP A 105 -0.49 -3.78 -11.84
C ASP A 105 -0.77 -4.28 -13.26
N ARG A 106 0.28 -4.31 -14.09
CA ARG A 106 0.22 -4.75 -15.48
C ARG A 106 1.45 -5.52 -15.88
N TRP A 107 1.29 -6.49 -16.77
CA TRP A 107 2.42 -7.01 -17.53
C TRP A 107 2.79 -6.05 -18.67
N TYR A 108 1.79 -5.45 -19.32
CA TYR A 108 1.97 -4.54 -20.44
C TYR A 108 1.74 -3.08 -20.03
N ALA A 109 2.79 -2.25 -20.16
CA ALA A 109 2.71 -0.82 -19.83
C ALA A 109 1.76 -0.02 -20.75
N GLU A 110 1.60 -0.41 -22.02
CA GLU A 110 0.75 0.29 -22.99
C GLU A 110 0.23 -0.63 -24.10
N GLY A 111 -0.60 -0.07 -25.00
CA GLY A 111 -1.09 -0.73 -26.21
C GLY A 111 -2.26 -1.70 -26.01
N LEU A 112 -2.63 -2.42 -27.08
CA LEU A 112 -3.81 -3.29 -27.11
C LEU A 112 -3.76 -4.40 -26.06
N MET A 113 -2.58 -4.97 -25.81
CA MET A 113 -2.41 -6.04 -24.82
C MET A 113 -2.70 -5.57 -23.40
N ARG A 114 -2.45 -4.29 -23.09
CA ARG A 114 -2.83 -3.68 -21.81
C ARG A 114 -4.35 -3.63 -21.64
N THR A 115 -5.11 -3.37 -22.71
CA THR A 115 -6.58 -3.41 -22.68
C THR A 115 -7.10 -4.83 -22.50
N VAL A 116 -6.50 -5.81 -23.20
CA VAL A 116 -6.85 -7.23 -23.04
C VAL A 116 -6.63 -7.69 -21.61
N GLU A 117 -5.51 -7.29 -21.00
CA GLU A 117 -5.17 -7.62 -19.61
C GLU A 117 -6.25 -7.12 -18.62
N THR A 118 -6.79 -5.92 -18.82
CA THR A 118 -7.88 -5.39 -17.98
C THR A 118 -9.21 -6.11 -18.20
N MET A 119 -9.54 -6.43 -19.46
CA MET A 119 -10.89 -6.87 -19.80
C MET A 119 -11.08 -8.39 -19.69
N TRP A 120 -10.00 -9.18 -19.72
CA TRP A 120 -10.08 -10.63 -19.63
C TRP A 120 -9.81 -11.13 -18.19
N PRO A 121 -10.81 -11.71 -17.49
CA PRO A 121 -10.64 -12.33 -16.17
C PRO A 121 -9.52 -13.37 -16.02
N GLY A 122 -9.04 -13.95 -17.13
CA GLY A 122 -7.98 -14.95 -17.16
C GLY A 122 -6.57 -14.37 -17.27
N ALA A 123 -6.43 -13.05 -17.43
CA ALA A 123 -5.14 -12.36 -17.56
C ALA A 123 -4.42 -12.22 -16.21
N ARG A 124 -4.08 -13.37 -15.62
CA ARG A 124 -3.32 -13.51 -14.37
C ARG A 124 -1.83 -13.52 -14.65
N TRP A 125 -1.32 -12.41 -15.17
CA TRP A 125 0.06 -12.30 -15.66
C TRP A 125 0.96 -11.46 -14.76
N SER A 126 0.36 -10.72 -13.84
CA SER A 126 1.04 -9.74 -13.01
C SER A 126 1.40 -10.31 -11.64
N ASP A 127 2.20 -9.57 -10.89
CA ASP A 127 2.92 -10.09 -9.72
C ASP A 127 3.17 -9.01 -8.66
N VAL A 128 3.63 -9.48 -7.49
CA VAL A 128 4.25 -8.65 -6.45
C VAL A 128 5.73 -9.01 -6.40
N VAL A 129 6.58 -7.99 -6.36
CA VAL A 129 8.03 -8.11 -6.29
C VAL A 129 8.49 -7.78 -4.88
N HIS A 130 9.32 -8.64 -4.30
CA HIS A 130 10.15 -8.29 -3.14
C HIS A 130 11.46 -7.69 -3.64
N ALA A 131 11.88 -6.57 -3.07
CA ALA A 131 13.14 -5.92 -3.40
C ALA A 131 13.86 -5.41 -2.15
N THR A 132 15.18 -5.61 -2.11
CA THR A 132 16.05 -5.17 -1.02
C THR A 132 17.27 -4.45 -1.58
N ARG A 133 17.57 -3.27 -1.03
CA ARG A 133 18.77 -2.50 -1.30
C ARG A 133 19.86 -2.94 -0.32
N VAL A 134 20.93 -3.54 -0.83
CA VAL A 134 22.04 -4.10 -0.05
C VAL A 134 23.37 -3.51 -0.48
N PRO A 135 24.39 -3.44 0.39
CA PRO A 135 25.75 -3.09 -0.01
C PRO A 135 26.26 -4.04 -1.12
N ALA A 136 26.92 -3.50 -2.14
CA ALA A 136 27.39 -4.25 -3.30
C ALA A 136 28.36 -5.38 -2.91
N ALA A 137 29.18 -5.15 -1.88
CA ALA A 137 30.06 -6.16 -1.30
C ALA A 137 29.29 -7.36 -0.73
N ALA A 138 28.15 -7.12 -0.07
CA ALA A 138 27.28 -8.19 0.45
C ALA A 138 26.63 -9.00 -0.68
N ALA A 139 26.43 -8.39 -1.85
CA ALA A 139 25.92 -9.03 -3.07
C ALA A 139 27.03 -9.67 -3.94
N GLY A 140 28.26 -9.81 -3.43
CA GLY A 140 29.37 -10.43 -4.15
C GLY A 140 29.87 -9.63 -5.36
N LYS A 141 29.60 -8.32 -5.42
CA LYS A 141 30.08 -7.42 -6.48
C LYS A 141 31.33 -6.68 -6.00
N ASN A 142 32.35 -6.60 -6.86
CA ASN A 142 33.61 -5.94 -6.54
C ASN A 142 33.40 -4.44 -6.33
N ASP A 143 33.75 -3.98 -5.14
CA ASP A 143 33.71 -2.57 -4.76
C ASP A 143 34.77 -1.80 -5.57
N ARG A 144 34.33 -0.90 -6.44
CA ARG A 144 35.24 0.02 -7.14
C ARG A 144 35.40 1.27 -6.30
N GLN A 145 36.54 1.34 -5.58
CA GLN A 145 37.11 2.55 -4.96
C GLN A 145 36.20 3.33 -3.99
N GLY A 146 36.25 2.99 -2.71
CA GLY A 146 36.16 3.94 -1.59
C GLY A 146 34.78 4.52 -1.22
N GLU A 147 33.75 4.32 -2.04
CA GLU A 147 32.36 4.67 -1.73
C GLU A 147 31.52 3.39 -1.59
N GLU A 148 30.70 3.30 -0.54
CA GLU A 148 29.80 2.17 -0.33
C GLU A 148 28.76 2.13 -1.46
N GLN A 149 28.97 1.24 -2.43
CA GLN A 149 28.00 1.02 -3.49
C GLN A 149 26.86 0.16 -2.97
N PHE A 150 25.65 0.42 -3.48
CA PHE A 150 24.48 -0.39 -3.17
C PHE A 150 23.92 -0.98 -4.44
N VAL A 151 23.33 -2.16 -4.32
CA VAL A 151 22.61 -2.84 -5.39
C VAL A 151 21.25 -3.27 -4.89
N VAL A 152 20.29 -3.35 -5.82
CA VAL A 152 18.96 -3.88 -5.53
C VAL A 152 18.94 -5.34 -5.93
N GLU A 153 18.65 -6.21 -4.97
CA GLU A 153 18.27 -7.60 -5.20
C GLU A 153 16.75 -7.68 -5.20
N ALA A 154 16.16 -8.44 -6.11
CA ALA A 154 14.71 -8.59 -6.16
C ALA A 154 14.28 -9.97 -6.63
N SER A 155 13.11 -10.40 -6.17
CA SER A 155 12.49 -11.68 -6.53
C SER A 155 10.96 -11.54 -6.61
N ILE A 156 10.31 -12.47 -7.28
CA ILE A 156 8.84 -12.52 -7.32
C ILE A 156 8.33 -13.06 -5.98
N ALA A 157 7.59 -12.24 -5.24
CA ALA A 157 7.01 -12.61 -3.96
C ALA A 157 5.72 -13.42 -4.12
N VAL A 158 4.90 -13.06 -5.10
CA VAL A 158 3.71 -13.81 -5.54
C VAL A 158 3.45 -13.52 -7.02
N ASP A 159 3.11 -14.56 -7.79
CA ASP A 159 2.81 -14.46 -9.21
C ASP A 159 1.33 -14.74 -9.51
N LYS A 160 0.96 -14.58 -10.79
CA LYS A 160 -0.34 -14.96 -11.34
C LYS A 160 -1.53 -14.25 -10.68
N LEU A 161 -1.33 -12.98 -10.35
CA LEU A 161 -2.39 -12.09 -9.93
C LEU A 161 -2.99 -11.38 -11.14
N GLN A 162 -4.28 -11.09 -11.07
CA GLN A 162 -4.97 -10.28 -12.06
C GLN A 162 -4.94 -8.82 -11.60
N ASN A 163 -4.17 -7.97 -12.29
CA ASN A 163 -4.06 -6.55 -11.97
C ASN A 163 -3.89 -6.22 -10.47
N PRO A 164 -2.86 -6.77 -9.79
CA PRO A 164 -2.61 -6.41 -8.41
C PRO A 164 -2.33 -4.90 -8.31
N ASN A 165 -3.12 -4.20 -7.52
CA ASN A 165 -3.13 -2.74 -7.40
C ASN A 165 -2.56 -2.36 -6.03
N GLY A 166 -3.39 -1.88 -5.11
CA GLY A 166 -2.93 -1.51 -3.78
C GLY A 166 -2.43 -2.69 -2.97
N ILE A 167 -1.45 -2.42 -2.11
CA ILE A 167 -0.86 -3.38 -1.19
C ILE A 167 -0.82 -2.78 0.21
N GLY A 168 -1.22 -3.54 1.22
CA GLY A 168 -1.41 -2.97 2.56
C GLY A 168 -1.08 -3.92 3.70
N HIS A 169 -0.82 -3.32 4.87
CA HIS A 169 -0.59 -4.03 6.13
C HIS A 169 -1.88 -4.64 6.67
N GLY A 170 -1.82 -5.92 7.05
CA GLY A 170 -2.96 -6.65 7.59
C GLY A 170 -3.13 -6.49 9.10
N ARG A 171 -3.80 -7.46 9.71
CA ARG A 171 -4.15 -7.48 11.15
C ARG A 171 -2.94 -7.71 12.04
N THR A 172 -1.93 -8.37 11.49
CA THR A 172 -0.68 -8.74 12.17
C THR A 172 0.49 -8.32 11.32
N ALA A 173 1.67 -8.20 11.92
CA ALA A 173 2.90 -7.86 11.20
C ALA A 173 3.27 -8.86 10.08
N ASP A 174 2.72 -10.08 10.14
CA ASP A 174 2.98 -11.12 9.14
C ASP A 174 1.89 -11.20 8.05
N GLU A 175 0.85 -10.36 8.12
CA GLU A 175 -0.28 -10.37 7.18
C GLU A 175 -0.19 -9.21 6.19
N ILE A 176 -0.46 -9.52 4.93
CA ILE A 176 -0.43 -8.57 3.82
C ILE A 176 -1.70 -8.68 2.98
N MET A 177 -2.14 -7.56 2.45
CA MET A 177 -3.27 -7.47 1.54
C MET A 177 -2.80 -7.03 0.17
N VAL A 178 -3.38 -7.59 -0.88
CA VAL A 178 -3.20 -7.11 -2.26
C VAL A 178 -4.58 -6.94 -2.88
N ALA A 179 -4.93 -5.74 -3.33
CA ALA A 179 -6.18 -5.49 -4.03
C ALA A 179 -6.02 -5.77 -5.53
N SER A 180 -7.13 -6.06 -6.21
CA SER A 180 -7.22 -6.10 -7.66
C SER A 180 -7.76 -4.77 -8.17
N ALA A 181 -7.10 -4.15 -9.16
CA ALA A 181 -7.60 -2.93 -9.83
C ALA A 181 -8.96 -3.17 -10.51
N VAL A 182 -9.29 -4.43 -10.79
CA VAL A 182 -10.50 -4.86 -11.49
C VAL A 182 -11.38 -5.72 -10.58
N GLY A 183 -12.67 -5.37 -10.52
CA GLY A 183 -13.60 -5.97 -9.56
C GLY A 183 -13.24 -5.65 -8.11
N GLY A 184 -13.90 -6.28 -7.14
CA GLY A 184 -13.69 -5.98 -5.71
C GLY A 184 -12.96 -7.05 -4.95
N ARG A 185 -11.95 -7.66 -5.56
CA ARG A 185 -11.17 -8.73 -4.92
C ARG A 185 -9.99 -8.14 -4.15
N VAL A 186 -9.80 -8.63 -2.93
CA VAL A 186 -8.59 -8.43 -2.14
C VAL A 186 -8.05 -9.79 -1.74
N TRP A 187 -6.81 -10.08 -2.08
CA TRP A 187 -6.09 -11.26 -1.60
C TRP A 187 -5.52 -10.98 -0.22
N LEU A 188 -5.74 -11.91 0.70
CA LEU A 188 -5.12 -11.92 2.02
C LEU A 188 -3.99 -12.94 1.99
N GLY A 189 -2.78 -12.49 2.33
CA GLY A 189 -1.61 -13.35 2.38
C GLY A 189 -0.85 -13.22 3.69
N SER A 190 0.10 -14.14 3.87
CA SER A 190 1.10 -14.06 4.92
C SER A 190 2.48 -14.25 4.36
N PHE A 191 3.48 -13.65 4.98
CA PHE A 191 4.88 -13.91 4.62
C PHE A 191 5.24 -15.37 4.94
N SER A 192 5.72 -16.11 3.95
CA SER A 192 6.17 -17.49 4.13
C SER A 192 7.68 -17.53 4.25
N ALA A 193 8.19 -18.07 5.36
CA ALA A 193 9.62 -18.26 5.58
C ALA A 193 10.25 -18.98 4.38
N SER A 194 11.25 -18.35 3.75
CA SER A 194 11.91 -18.94 2.59
C SER A 194 12.51 -20.30 2.96
N SER A 195 12.00 -21.36 2.36
CA SER A 195 12.63 -22.68 2.41
C SER A 195 13.81 -22.73 1.43
N SER A 196 14.90 -22.02 1.75
CA SER A 196 16.23 -22.22 1.16
C SER A 196 17.25 -21.71 2.19
N THR A 197 18.01 -22.59 2.84
CA THR A 197 19.17 -23.21 2.21
C THR A 197 19.42 -24.58 2.81
N THR A 198 19.67 -25.55 1.92
CA THR A 198 20.46 -26.75 2.16
C THR A 198 21.57 -26.53 3.18
N SER A 199 21.73 -27.51 4.06
CA SER A 199 22.87 -27.69 4.94
C SER A 199 24.21 -27.53 4.20
N SER A 200 24.84 -26.37 4.36
CA SER A 200 26.28 -26.24 4.27
C SER A 200 26.76 -25.48 5.50
N SER A 201 27.29 -26.27 6.42
CA SER A 201 28.01 -25.84 7.61
C SER A 201 29.19 -24.93 7.24
N SER A 202 29.14 -23.67 7.64
CA SER A 202 30.33 -22.93 8.03
C SER A 202 29.95 -21.84 9.03
N SER A 203 30.30 -22.10 10.27
CA SER A 203 30.25 -21.20 11.41
C SER A 203 31.15 -19.99 11.24
N SER A 204 30.59 -18.77 11.27
CA SER A 204 31.12 -17.64 12.03
C SER A 204 30.41 -16.33 11.66
N ALA A 205 30.22 -15.51 12.69
CA ALA A 205 29.96 -14.06 12.69
C ALA A 205 28.50 -13.59 12.79
N SER A 206 28.34 -12.74 13.78
CA SER A 206 27.16 -12.01 14.24
C SER A 206 26.48 -11.15 13.19
N SER A 207 25.16 -11.32 13.05
CA SER A 207 24.21 -10.21 12.98
C SER A 207 22.82 -10.75 13.34
N ASN A 208 22.08 -10.05 14.20
CA ASN A 208 20.64 -10.26 14.44
C ASN A 208 19.85 -9.73 13.23
N GLN A 209 20.22 -10.12 12.01
CA GLN A 209 19.48 -9.75 10.81
C GLN A 209 18.42 -10.82 10.61
N LYS A 210 17.24 -10.58 11.18
CA LYS A 210 16.06 -11.41 10.97
C LYS A 210 15.80 -11.39 9.46
N HIS A 211 16.10 -12.48 8.76
CA HIS A 211 15.79 -12.60 7.34
C HIS A 211 14.28 -12.43 7.18
N THR A 212 13.87 -11.30 6.62
CA THR A 212 12.49 -11.09 6.20
C THR A 212 12.16 -12.17 5.16
N PRO A 213 11.00 -12.83 5.26
CA PRO A 213 10.62 -13.79 4.24
C PRO A 213 10.52 -13.08 2.88
N THR A 214 10.79 -13.77 1.77
CA THR A 214 10.79 -13.15 0.43
C THR A 214 9.51 -13.47 -0.36
N THR A 215 8.68 -14.38 0.15
CA THR A 215 7.50 -14.91 -0.55
C THR A 215 6.23 -14.64 0.22
N ILE A 216 5.14 -14.40 -0.51
CA ILE A 216 3.80 -14.19 0.01
C ILE A 216 2.97 -15.43 -0.32
N GLN A 217 2.46 -16.08 0.72
CA GLN A 217 1.47 -17.14 0.57
C GLN A 217 0.08 -16.53 0.66
N ILE A 218 -0.75 -16.74 -0.37
CA ILE A 218 -2.14 -16.29 -0.36
C ILE A 218 -3.00 -17.28 0.43
N ASN A 219 -3.62 -16.79 1.50
CA ASN A 219 -4.34 -17.59 2.49
C ASN A 219 -5.87 -17.43 2.36
N GLY A 220 -6.32 -16.37 1.69
CA GLY A 220 -7.75 -16.12 1.50
C GLY A 220 -8.03 -14.96 0.57
N THR A 221 -9.32 -14.69 0.37
CA THR A 221 -9.80 -13.58 -0.45
C THR A 221 -11.02 -12.93 0.18
N ILE A 222 -11.11 -11.62 0.08
CA ILE A 222 -12.33 -10.83 0.32
C ILE A 222 -12.87 -10.40 -1.04
N GLU A 223 -14.18 -10.45 -1.21
CA GLU A 223 -14.86 -9.91 -2.39
C GLU A 223 -15.96 -8.93 -1.97
N VAL A 224 -15.97 -7.74 -2.58
CA VAL A 224 -17.01 -6.71 -2.41
C VAL A 224 -17.53 -6.23 -3.78
N PRO A 225 -18.75 -5.69 -3.88
CA PRO A 225 -19.35 -5.30 -5.16
C PRO A 225 -18.98 -3.89 -5.64
N SER A 226 -17.69 -3.52 -5.56
CA SER A 226 -17.12 -2.31 -6.18
C SER A 226 -15.66 -2.56 -6.55
N THR A 227 -14.98 -1.68 -7.28
CA THR A 227 -13.52 -1.82 -7.33
C THR A 227 -12.90 -1.46 -5.99
N ILE A 228 -11.70 -1.99 -5.73
CA ILE A 228 -10.85 -1.60 -4.61
C ILE A 228 -9.52 -1.12 -5.17
N ASP A 229 -9.03 0.02 -4.67
CA ASP A 229 -7.74 0.59 -5.07
C ASP A 229 -6.69 0.25 -3.99
N ASN A 230 -6.53 1.07 -2.94
CA ASN A 230 -5.58 0.78 -1.85
C ASN A 230 -6.29 0.34 -0.54
N PRO A 231 -6.11 -0.92 -0.10
CA PRO A 231 -6.73 -1.43 1.11
C PRO A 231 -5.97 -0.99 2.38
N SER A 232 -6.69 -0.77 3.48
CA SER A 232 -6.06 -0.51 4.78
C SER A 232 -6.68 -1.35 5.91
N TRP A 233 -5.90 -1.61 6.96
CA TRP A 233 -6.40 -2.20 8.20
C TRP A 233 -6.59 -1.12 9.25
N TYR A 234 -7.80 -1.04 9.79
CA TYR A 234 -8.08 -0.24 10.98
C TYR A 234 -7.97 -1.13 12.22
N GLN A 235 -7.08 -0.76 13.13
CA GLN A 235 -7.02 -1.32 14.47
C GLN A 235 -7.75 -0.40 15.44
N ASP A 236 -8.77 -0.92 16.13
CA ASP A 236 -9.49 -0.20 17.16
C ASP A 236 -8.54 0.14 18.33
N PRO A 237 -8.33 1.43 18.65
CA PRO A 237 -7.51 1.83 19.79
C PRO A 237 -8.27 1.80 21.12
N TYR A 238 -9.58 1.56 21.11
CA TYR A 238 -10.43 1.53 22.29
C TYR A 238 -11.18 0.19 22.49
N PRO A 239 -10.54 -0.99 22.32
CA PRO A 239 -11.23 -2.26 22.52
C PRO A 239 -11.53 -2.46 24.01
N SER A 240 -12.78 -2.82 24.35
CA SER A 240 -13.10 -3.25 25.69
C SER A 240 -12.39 -4.57 26.00
N SER A 241 -11.77 -4.66 27.17
CA SER A 241 -11.16 -5.89 27.66
C SER A 241 -12.18 -6.97 28.04
N SER A 242 -13.48 -6.63 28.11
CA SER A 242 -14.52 -7.53 28.60
C SER A 242 -15.25 -8.33 27.51
N SER A 243 -15.11 -7.99 26.23
CA SER A 243 -15.72 -8.75 25.13
C SER A 243 -14.98 -8.56 23.81
N SER A 244 -14.67 -9.66 23.12
CA SER A 244 -14.17 -9.63 21.75
C SER A 244 -15.18 -9.07 20.74
N SER A 245 -16.47 -9.00 21.10
CA SER A 245 -17.51 -8.40 20.25
C SER A 245 -17.45 -6.88 20.21
N ASP A 246 -16.71 -6.25 21.12
CA ASP A 246 -16.56 -4.79 21.18
C ASP A 246 -15.42 -4.29 20.27
N ASP A 247 -14.50 -5.16 19.84
CA ASP A 247 -13.40 -4.77 18.95
C ASP A 247 -13.94 -4.33 17.58
N ALA A 248 -13.74 -3.06 17.25
CA ALA A 248 -14.14 -2.44 16.00
C ALA A 248 -13.03 -2.46 14.92
N SER A 249 -12.04 -3.34 15.07
CA SER A 249 -11.00 -3.50 14.04
C SER A 249 -11.56 -4.18 12.79
N GLY A 250 -11.11 -3.75 11.62
CA GLY A 250 -11.57 -4.25 10.33
C GLY A 250 -10.83 -3.66 9.14
N PHE A 251 -10.98 -4.29 7.99
CA PHE A 251 -10.44 -3.78 6.74
C PHE A 251 -11.30 -2.64 6.22
N ILE A 252 -10.64 -1.62 5.66
CA ILE A 252 -11.26 -0.48 5.01
C ILE A 252 -10.87 -0.53 3.54
N LEU A 253 -11.86 -0.78 2.70
CA LEU A 253 -11.66 -1.03 1.28
C LEU A 253 -12.38 0.05 0.48
N ALA A 254 -11.61 1.00 -0.05
CA ALA A 254 -12.12 2.09 -0.84
C ALA A 254 -11.93 1.84 -2.33
N GLY A 255 -12.88 2.28 -3.12
CA GLY A 255 -12.73 2.33 -4.57
C GLY A 255 -13.94 2.91 -5.26
N LEU A 256 -14.07 2.58 -6.55
CA LEU A 256 -15.00 3.24 -7.44
C LEU A 256 -16.35 2.52 -7.43
N LYS A 257 -17.42 3.29 -7.29
CA LYS A 257 -18.79 2.79 -7.44
C LYS A 257 -19.03 2.22 -8.84
N ARG A 258 -18.50 2.88 -9.88
CA ARG A 258 -18.63 2.48 -11.29
C ARG A 258 -17.34 2.71 -12.08
N ALA A 259 -16.34 1.87 -11.88
CA ALA A 259 -15.04 2.00 -12.55
C ALA A 259 -15.11 2.00 -14.08
N VAL A 260 -16.14 1.38 -14.67
CA VAL A 260 -16.36 1.40 -16.13
C VAL A 260 -16.51 2.81 -16.71
N ASN A 261 -16.88 3.80 -15.89
CA ASN A 261 -17.05 5.17 -16.34
C ASN A 261 -15.71 5.92 -16.47
N LEU A 262 -14.62 5.42 -15.86
CA LEU A 262 -13.33 6.16 -15.82
C LEU A 262 -12.81 6.52 -17.21
N GLY A 263 -12.98 5.64 -18.19
CA GLY A 263 -12.52 5.89 -19.55
C GLY A 263 -13.14 7.15 -20.18
N SER A 264 -14.32 7.55 -19.71
CA SER A 264 -15.00 8.79 -20.15
C SER A 264 -14.81 9.98 -19.21
N THR A 265 -14.57 9.75 -17.92
CA THR A 265 -14.58 10.82 -16.91
C THR A 265 -13.19 11.24 -16.42
N ALA A 266 -12.17 10.38 -16.56
CA ALA A 266 -10.84 10.62 -15.98
C ALA A 266 -10.14 11.86 -16.56
N ALA A 267 -10.35 12.13 -17.85
CA ALA A 267 -9.80 13.33 -18.52
C ALA A 267 -10.72 14.55 -18.42
N ASP A 268 -11.93 14.39 -17.89
CA ASP A 268 -12.88 15.49 -17.71
C ASP A 268 -12.59 16.18 -16.35
N PRO A 269 -12.21 17.47 -16.33
CA PRO A 269 -12.02 18.21 -15.08
C PRO A 269 -13.32 18.32 -14.26
N HIS A 270 -14.49 18.13 -14.88
CA HIS A 270 -15.81 18.13 -14.23
C HIS A 270 -16.40 16.73 -14.06
N GLY A 271 -15.60 15.68 -14.31
CA GLY A 271 -16.02 14.29 -14.14
C GLY A 271 -16.50 14.01 -12.71
N ARG A 272 -17.43 13.05 -12.59
CA ARG A 272 -17.97 12.60 -11.30
C ARG A 272 -17.84 11.09 -11.18
N GLU A 273 -16.75 10.66 -10.58
CA GLU A 273 -16.52 9.26 -10.25
C GLU A 273 -17.02 8.98 -8.84
N GLY A 274 -18.14 8.26 -8.74
CA GLY A 274 -18.68 7.84 -7.45
C GLY A 274 -17.76 6.91 -6.67
N VAL A 275 -17.90 6.95 -5.35
CA VAL A 275 -17.04 6.28 -4.37
C VAL A 275 -17.85 5.33 -3.52
N MET A 276 -17.26 4.18 -3.19
CA MET A 276 -17.75 3.29 -2.13
C MET A 276 -16.60 2.95 -1.19
N VAL A 277 -16.89 2.96 0.11
CA VAL A 277 -15.98 2.49 1.15
C VAL A 277 -16.65 1.36 1.90
N TRP A 278 -16.04 0.18 1.85
CA TRP A 278 -16.48 -1.01 2.57
C TRP A 278 -15.71 -1.15 3.88
N TYR A 279 -16.42 -1.58 4.92
CA TYR A 279 -15.86 -2.03 6.17
C TYR A 279 -16.06 -3.53 6.29
N VAL A 280 -14.96 -4.27 6.49
CA VAL A 280 -14.97 -5.73 6.45
C VAL A 280 -14.33 -6.30 7.71
N LYS A 281 -15.08 -7.15 8.42
CA LYS A 281 -14.62 -7.80 9.67
C LYS A 281 -14.56 -9.32 9.54
N PRO A 282 -13.72 -10.00 10.34
CA PRO A 282 -13.82 -11.45 10.50
C PRO A 282 -15.23 -11.80 11.02
N GLY A 283 -15.87 -12.81 10.43
CA GLY A 283 -17.18 -13.28 10.88
C GLY A 283 -17.15 -13.92 12.28
N PRO A 284 -18.32 -14.13 12.90
CA PRO A 284 -18.45 -14.49 14.31
C PRO A 284 -18.02 -15.94 14.69
N HIS A 285 -17.60 -16.79 13.74
CA HIS A 285 -17.30 -18.20 14.03
C HIS A 285 -15.83 -18.61 13.77
N PRO A 286 -15.11 -19.13 14.79
CA PRO A 286 -13.66 -19.37 14.76
C PRO A 286 -13.20 -20.59 13.93
N HIS A 287 -14.09 -21.29 13.22
CA HIS A 287 -13.77 -22.53 12.49
C HIS A 287 -14.31 -22.59 11.05
N THR A 288 -14.58 -21.47 10.41
CA THR A 288 -15.18 -21.47 9.07
C THR A 288 -14.19 -21.00 8.00
N PRO A 289 -14.21 -21.60 6.78
CA PRO A 289 -13.38 -21.18 5.65
C PRO A 289 -13.57 -19.70 5.28
N ALA A 290 -12.70 -19.18 4.39
CA ALA A 290 -12.61 -17.80 3.90
C ALA A 290 -13.92 -17.13 3.39
N SER A 291 -15.06 -17.82 3.42
CA SER A 291 -16.41 -17.36 3.05
C SER A 291 -17.19 -16.66 4.18
N GLN A 292 -16.55 -16.13 5.21
CA GLN A 292 -17.22 -15.52 6.39
C GLN A 292 -16.73 -14.10 6.74
N TRP A 293 -16.22 -13.34 5.77
CA TRP A 293 -16.01 -11.91 5.98
C TRP A 293 -17.36 -11.20 6.04
N GLU A 294 -17.64 -10.48 7.12
CA GLU A 294 -18.80 -9.61 7.20
C GLU A 294 -18.43 -8.27 6.58
N SER A 295 -18.99 -7.98 5.41
CA SER A 295 -18.81 -6.71 4.71
C SER A 295 -20.06 -5.85 4.85
N ARG A 296 -19.89 -4.58 5.22
CA ARG A 296 -20.93 -3.56 5.09
C ARG A 296 -20.42 -2.33 4.38
N LEU A 297 -21.32 -1.66 3.67
CA LEU A 297 -21.03 -0.35 3.11
C LEU A 297 -20.92 0.65 4.27
N LEU A 298 -19.74 1.25 4.43
CA LEU A 298 -19.47 2.23 5.48
C LEU A 298 -19.84 3.63 5.03
N TRP A 299 -19.54 3.95 3.77
CA TRP A 299 -19.79 5.26 3.18
C TRP A 299 -19.87 5.18 1.66
N GLU A 300 -20.65 6.07 1.06
CA GLU A 300 -20.82 6.19 -0.38
C GLU A 300 -20.99 7.66 -0.77
N ASP A 301 -20.44 8.03 -1.92
CA ASP A 301 -20.64 9.32 -2.58
C ASP A 301 -20.87 9.11 -4.08
N ASP A 302 -21.63 9.98 -4.72
CA ASP A 302 -21.92 9.89 -6.15
C ASP A 302 -20.86 10.59 -7.03
N GLY A 303 -19.80 11.13 -6.42
CA GLY A 303 -18.77 11.94 -7.06
C GLY A 303 -18.96 13.45 -6.83
N GLY A 304 -20.01 13.84 -6.09
CA GLY A 304 -20.33 15.24 -5.79
C GLY A 304 -19.51 15.84 -4.65
N LEU A 305 -19.10 15.04 -3.66
CA LEU A 305 -18.26 15.50 -2.54
C LEU A 305 -16.77 15.22 -2.78
N ILE A 306 -16.47 14.11 -3.45
CA ILE A 306 -15.10 13.72 -3.77
C ILE A 306 -15.05 12.97 -5.09
N ARG A 307 -14.02 13.22 -5.89
CA ARG A 307 -13.80 12.53 -7.16
C ARG A 307 -12.99 11.28 -6.93
N ASN A 308 -13.60 10.12 -7.15
CA ASN A 308 -12.99 8.80 -6.96
C ASN A 308 -12.41 8.56 -5.56
N ALA A 309 -12.03 7.32 -5.30
CA ALA A 309 -11.35 6.94 -4.08
C ALA A 309 -10.19 6.02 -4.43
N ALA A 310 -9.00 6.48 -4.06
CA ALA A 310 -7.77 5.73 -4.11
C ALA A 310 -7.49 5.03 -2.79
N THR A 311 -7.91 5.62 -1.67
CA THR A 311 -7.75 5.03 -0.35
C THR A 311 -8.75 5.60 0.63
N ALA A 312 -8.96 4.89 1.73
CA ALA A 312 -9.62 5.41 2.91
C ALA A 312 -8.97 4.87 4.18
N VAL A 313 -8.96 5.70 5.23
CA VAL A 313 -8.41 5.36 6.55
C VAL A 313 -9.34 5.83 7.65
N LEU A 314 -9.35 5.08 8.76
CA LEU A 314 -10.11 5.42 9.96
C LEU A 314 -9.19 5.92 11.07
N VAL A 315 -9.66 6.95 11.78
CA VAL A 315 -9.07 7.41 13.03
C VAL A 315 -10.12 7.30 14.13
N GLY A 316 -9.92 6.34 15.04
CA GLY A 316 -10.83 6.07 16.15
C GLY A 316 -11.07 7.31 17.02
N ILE A 317 -12.31 7.50 17.45
CA ILE A 317 -12.69 8.54 18.40
C ILE A 317 -12.87 7.90 19.76
N ASP A 318 -12.22 8.47 20.77
CA ASP A 318 -12.37 8.07 22.17
C ASP A 318 -13.87 8.07 22.56
N PRO A 319 -14.47 6.91 22.89
CA PRO A 319 -15.90 6.83 23.22
C PRO A 319 -16.29 7.73 24.39
N ALA A 320 -15.38 7.99 25.33
CA ALA A 320 -15.63 8.89 26.46
C ALA A 320 -15.84 10.35 26.02
N LYS A 321 -15.40 10.72 24.82
CA LYS A 321 -15.55 12.06 24.24
C LYS A 321 -16.77 12.19 23.32
N GLU A 322 -17.46 11.10 23.00
CA GLU A 322 -18.65 11.06 22.14
C GLU A 322 -19.94 10.89 22.97
N THR A 323 -20.18 11.83 23.87
CA THR A 323 -21.37 11.83 24.75
C THR A 323 -22.70 12.03 24.00
N ALA A 324 -22.65 12.57 22.78
CA ALA A 324 -23.84 12.90 21.98
C ALA A 324 -24.48 11.71 21.25
N ALA A 325 -23.81 10.55 21.17
CA ALA A 325 -24.23 9.41 20.34
C ALA A 325 -24.64 8.17 21.17
N GLY A 326 -24.95 8.32 22.46
CA GLY A 326 -25.34 7.19 23.30
C GLY A 326 -24.21 6.20 23.61
N GLY A 327 -22.95 6.57 23.37
CA GLY A 327 -21.76 5.79 23.76
C GLY A 327 -21.27 4.77 22.73
N GLY A 328 -21.78 4.76 21.50
CA GLY A 328 -21.29 3.87 20.43
C GLY A 328 -19.90 4.23 19.91
N LYS A 329 -19.17 3.24 19.38
CA LYS A 329 -17.84 3.45 18.76
C LYS A 329 -17.97 4.19 17.45
N ARG A 330 -17.15 5.23 17.30
CA ARG A 330 -17.11 6.06 16.08
C ARG A 330 -15.68 6.30 15.65
N ALA A 331 -15.51 6.61 14.38
CA ALA A 331 -14.24 7.04 13.82
C ALA A 331 -14.43 8.19 12.84
N TRP A 332 -13.37 8.96 12.65
CA TRP A 332 -13.24 9.81 11.46
C TRP A 332 -12.81 8.93 10.29
N LEU A 333 -13.64 8.88 9.27
CA LEU A 333 -13.31 8.32 7.97
C LEU A 333 -12.73 9.41 7.09
N PHE A 334 -11.48 9.21 6.67
CA PHE A 334 -10.83 10.02 5.66
C PHE A 334 -10.82 9.27 4.33
N VAL A 335 -11.23 9.94 3.26
CA VAL A 335 -11.24 9.39 1.90
C VAL A 335 -10.55 10.37 0.96
N THR A 336 -9.71 9.86 0.08
CA THR A 336 -9.06 10.66 -0.99
C THR A 336 -8.97 9.88 -2.29
N GLY A 337 -8.91 10.60 -3.40
CA GLY A 337 -8.85 10.05 -4.76
C GLY A 337 -7.64 10.54 -5.56
N PHE A 338 -7.26 9.80 -6.60
CA PHE A 338 -6.17 10.13 -7.52
C PHE A 338 -6.49 11.28 -8.49
N SER A 339 -7.75 11.73 -8.56
CA SER A 339 -8.15 12.96 -9.26
C SER A 339 -8.84 13.97 -8.34
N SER A 340 -8.73 13.77 -7.03
CA SER A 340 -9.33 14.66 -6.04
C SER A 340 -8.39 15.79 -5.64
N GLU A 341 -8.94 16.99 -5.53
CA GLU A 341 -8.21 18.17 -5.01
C GLU A 341 -8.27 18.25 -3.47
N ASN A 342 -9.09 17.41 -2.84
CA ASN A 342 -9.37 17.42 -1.42
C ASN A 342 -9.56 16.00 -0.88
N ALA A 343 -9.43 15.86 0.44
CA ALA A 343 -9.89 14.69 1.17
C ALA A 343 -11.24 14.99 1.85
N VAL A 344 -12.12 14.02 1.91
CA VAL A 344 -13.35 14.09 2.72
C VAL A 344 -13.06 13.53 4.11
N ALA A 345 -13.61 14.17 5.14
CA ALA A 345 -13.55 13.70 6.52
C ALA A 345 -14.97 13.66 7.11
N VAL A 346 -15.49 12.46 7.38
CA VAL A 346 -16.84 12.25 7.92
C VAL A 346 -16.77 11.37 9.17
N LYS A 347 -17.68 11.58 10.12
CA LYS A 347 -17.83 10.64 11.24
C LYS A 347 -18.68 9.47 10.81
N VAL A 348 -18.23 8.27 11.14
CA VAL A 348 -18.94 7.01 10.88
C VAL A 348 -19.08 6.20 12.15
N ASP A 349 -20.14 5.42 12.22
CA ASP A 349 -20.38 4.45 13.29
C ASP A 349 -19.69 3.13 12.90
N LEU A 350 -19.03 2.48 13.86
CA LEU A 350 -18.23 1.27 13.63
C LEU A 350 -18.91 0.00 14.08
#